data_AF-A0A1Q1FKA7-F1
#
_entry.id   AF-A0A1Q1FKA7-F1
#
_cell.length_a   1.000
_cell.length_b   1.000
_cell.length_c   1.000
_cell.angle_alpha   90.00
_cell.angle_beta   90.00
_cell.angle_gamma   90.00
#
_symmetry.space_group_name_H-M   'P 1'
#
loop_
_entity.id
_entity.type
_entity.pdbx_description
1 polymer ?
#
loop_
_entity_poly.entity_id
_entity_poly.type
_entity_poly.pdbx_seq_one_letter_code
_entity_poly.pdbx_strand_id
1 'polypeptide(L)'
;MYGNTPFAGADDDGAAPRLSAEQRRHLRRDLANVAAQTRDLLPDEFAVGLELAQGANGPRATVAVQPPVGSAVSAGYTPEDDADLRIGEDEQTDLAQGLAASAALQMKQAMGTDHSPTAQ
;
A
#
# COMPACT_ATOMS: atom_id res chain seq x y z
N MET A 1 13.88 -37.08 15.12
CA MET A 1 13.03 -35.91 15.43
C MET A 1 13.48 -34.81 14.46
N TYR A 2 12.70 -34.53 13.43
CA TYR A 2 13.01 -33.48 12.45
C TYR A 2 12.45 -32.15 12.95
N GLY A 3 13.26 -31.10 12.89
CA GLY A 3 12.85 -29.74 13.23
C GLY A 3 14.03 -28.79 13.34
N ASN A 4 14.90 -28.79 12.33
CA ASN A 4 15.89 -27.73 12.15
C ASN A 4 15.16 -26.47 11.69
N THR A 5 14.86 -25.54 12.59
CA THR A 5 14.75 -24.12 12.22
C THR A 5 15.93 -23.39 12.86
N PRO A 6 17.06 -23.25 12.14
CA PRO A 6 18.04 -22.25 12.54
C PRO A 6 17.33 -20.91 12.43
N PHE A 7 17.22 -20.21 13.55
CA PHE A 7 16.82 -18.82 13.61
C PHE A 7 17.89 -18.04 12.84
N ALA A 8 17.66 -17.89 11.54
CA ALA A 8 18.55 -17.19 10.62
C ALA A 8 18.37 -15.69 10.84
N GLY A 9 19.48 -14.99 11.10
CA GLY A 9 19.56 -13.54 11.01
C GLY A 9 20.10 -12.87 12.28
N ALA A 10 21.39 -13.07 12.54
CA ALA A 10 22.18 -12.07 13.24
C ALA A 10 22.58 -11.01 12.19
N ASP A 11 21.97 -9.83 12.27
CA ASP A 11 22.42 -8.59 11.62
C ASP A 11 21.98 -7.43 12.55
N ASP A 12 22.81 -6.98 13.49
CA ASP A 12 23.79 -5.88 13.32
C ASP A 12 23.21 -4.52 13.75
N ASP A 13 23.74 -4.04 14.89
CA ASP A 13 24.08 -2.65 15.22
C ASP A 13 23.03 -1.53 15.00
N GLY A 14 22.48 -0.98 16.09
CA GLY A 14 22.11 0.44 16.25
C GLY A 14 21.16 1.12 15.24
N ALA A 15 20.56 0.40 14.29
CA ALA A 15 19.77 0.95 13.19
C ALA A 15 18.27 0.67 13.41
N ALA A 16 17.43 1.63 13.00
CA ALA A 16 15.96 1.63 13.07
C ALA A 16 15.30 0.24 12.93
N PRO A 17 14.16 -0.02 13.60
CA PRO A 17 13.52 -1.34 13.62
C PRO A 17 13.35 -1.87 12.20
N ARG A 18 14.17 -2.87 11.85
CA ARG A 18 14.11 -3.52 10.54
C ARG A 18 13.02 -4.58 10.60
N LEU A 19 12.05 -4.49 9.70
CA LEU A 19 11.05 -5.52 9.48
C LEU A 19 11.70 -6.88 9.30
N SER A 20 11.25 -7.86 10.07
CA SER A 20 11.56 -9.27 9.84
C SER A 20 10.97 -9.75 8.51
N ALA A 21 11.54 -10.80 7.94
CA ALA A 21 11.06 -11.36 6.67
C ALA A 21 9.58 -11.82 6.74
N GLU A 22 9.17 -12.41 7.86
CA GLU A 22 7.78 -12.84 8.13
C GLU A 22 6.82 -11.65 8.22
N GLN A 23 7.24 -10.60 8.93
CA GLN A 23 6.50 -9.34 9.05
C GLN A 23 6.25 -8.67 7.70
N ARG A 24 7.30 -8.57 6.87
CA ARG A 24 7.20 -8.07 5.49
C ARG A 24 6.25 -8.93 4.65
N ARG A 25 6.26 -10.25 4.84
CA ARG A 25 5.40 -11.19 4.11
C ARG A 25 3.93 -11.03 4.53
N HIS A 26 3.66 -10.83 5.81
CA HIS A 26 2.33 -10.53 6.33
C HIS A 26 1.80 -9.21 5.78
N LEU A 27 2.53 -8.12 5.97
CA LEU A 27 2.12 -6.80 5.48
C LEU A 27 1.89 -6.77 3.97
N ARG A 28 2.76 -7.45 3.20
CA ARG A 28 2.58 -7.59 1.75
C ARG A 28 1.31 -8.36 1.38
N ARG A 29 0.91 -9.36 2.18
CA ARG A 29 -0.34 -10.10 1.97
C ARG A 29 -1.55 -9.21 2.26
N ASP A 30 -1.52 -8.47 3.35
CA ASP A 30 -2.61 -7.58 3.74
C ASP A 30 -2.79 -6.47 2.69
N LEU A 31 -1.69 -5.84 2.25
CA LEU A 31 -1.74 -4.88 1.15
C LEU A 31 -2.21 -5.48 -0.18
N ALA A 32 -1.86 -6.74 -0.46
CA ALA A 32 -2.37 -7.43 -1.65
C ALA A 32 -3.88 -7.68 -1.57
N ASN A 33 -4.43 -7.95 -0.39
CA ASN A 33 -5.87 -8.03 -0.17
C ASN A 33 -6.53 -6.66 -0.36
N VAL A 34 -5.97 -5.58 0.20
CA VAL A 34 -6.42 -4.20 -0.03
C VAL A 34 -6.45 -3.90 -1.52
N ALA A 35 -5.38 -4.23 -2.26
CA ALA A 35 -5.30 -4.01 -3.69
C ALA A 35 -6.36 -4.82 -4.46
N ALA A 36 -6.58 -6.08 -4.10
CA ALA A 36 -7.61 -6.92 -4.72
C ALA A 36 -9.01 -6.35 -4.48
N GLN A 37 -9.30 -5.92 -3.25
CA GLN A 37 -10.58 -5.32 -2.88
C GLN A 37 -10.78 -3.96 -3.55
N THR A 38 -9.74 -3.14 -3.62
CA THR A 38 -9.78 -1.86 -4.37
C THR A 38 -10.08 -2.10 -5.85
N ARG A 39 -9.52 -3.17 -6.43
CA ARG A 39 -9.77 -3.55 -7.83
C ARG A 39 -11.15 -4.16 -8.06
N ASP A 40 -11.82 -4.68 -7.03
CA ASP A 40 -13.22 -5.11 -7.12
C ASP A 40 -14.17 -3.89 -7.17
N LEU A 41 -13.79 -2.79 -6.49
CA LEU A 41 -14.54 -1.53 -6.47
C LEU A 41 -14.33 -0.66 -7.73
N LEU A 42 -13.28 -0.93 -8.51
CA LEU A 42 -12.88 -0.15 -9.66
C LEU A 42 -12.87 -1.00 -10.93
N PRO A 43 -13.01 -0.40 -12.13
CA PRO A 43 -12.83 -1.12 -13.38
C PRO A 43 -11.36 -1.59 -13.57
N ASP A 44 -11.17 -2.63 -14.38
CA ASP A 44 -9.85 -3.24 -14.67
C ASP A 44 -8.80 -2.29 -15.29
N GLU A 45 -9.23 -1.12 -15.76
CA GLU A 45 -8.35 -0.07 -16.28
C GLU A 45 -7.51 0.63 -15.20
N PHE A 46 -7.87 0.48 -13.92
CA PHE A 46 -7.13 1.03 -12.79
C PHE A 46 -6.02 0.06 -12.37
N ALA A 47 -4.78 0.53 -12.40
CA ALA A 47 -3.63 -0.25 -11.95
C ALA A 47 -3.36 0.01 -10.47
N VAL A 48 -3.16 -1.05 -9.68
CA VAL A 48 -2.86 -0.94 -8.25
C VAL A 48 -1.44 -1.44 -7.98
N GLY A 49 -0.63 -0.62 -7.31
CA GLY A 49 0.75 -0.87 -6.95
C GLY A 49 0.97 -0.82 -5.44
N LEU A 50 1.95 -1.60 -4.96
CA LEU A 50 2.31 -1.69 -3.55
C LEU A 50 3.80 -1.39 -3.41
N GLU A 51 4.15 -0.52 -2.46
CA GLU A 51 5.53 -0.23 -2.11
C GLU A 51 5.71 -0.42 -0.60
N LEU A 52 6.72 -1.21 -0.22
CA LEU A 52 7.14 -1.33 1.17
C LEU A 52 8.54 -0.74 1.27
N ALA A 53 8.65 0.38 1.97
CA ALA A 53 9.91 1.05 2.24
C ALA A 53 10.29 0.89 3.71
N GLN A 54 11.60 0.84 3.97
CA GLN A 54 12.14 0.86 5.33
C GLN A 54 12.81 2.22 5.51
N GLY A 55 12.13 3.11 6.25
CA GLY A 55 12.62 4.45 6.52
C GLY A 55 13.40 4.54 7.83
N ALA A 56 14.04 5.68 8.06
CA ALA A 56 14.70 5.97 9.33
C ALA A 56 13.74 5.97 10.54
N ASN A 57 12.45 6.23 10.29
CA ASN A 57 11.39 6.23 11.30
C ASN A 57 10.65 4.89 11.40
N GLY A 58 11.20 3.82 10.83
CA GLY A 58 10.59 2.50 10.82
C GLY A 58 9.94 2.12 9.49
N PRO A 59 9.20 1.00 9.48
CA PRO A 59 8.55 0.49 8.28
C PRO A 59 7.45 1.39 7.76
N ARG A 60 7.44 1.60 6.44
CA ARG A 60 6.36 2.29 5.74
C ARG A 60 5.81 1.41 4.64
N ALA A 61 4.52 1.14 4.72
CA ALA A 61 3.75 0.59 3.62
C ALA A 61 3.12 1.74 2.82
N THR A 62 3.04 1.60 1.52
CA THR A 62 2.34 2.55 0.65
C THR A 62 1.60 1.76 -0.41
N VAL A 63 0.32 2.07 -0.58
CA VAL A 63 -0.51 1.54 -1.64
C VAL A 63 -0.83 2.68 -2.61
N ALA A 64 -0.69 2.44 -3.89
CA ALA A 64 -0.96 3.42 -4.93
C ALA A 64 -1.93 2.86 -5.96
N VAL A 65 -2.89 3.67 -6.39
CA VAL A 65 -3.79 3.38 -7.50
C VAL A 65 -3.51 4.40 -8.60
N GLN A 66 -3.20 3.89 -9.78
CA GLN A 66 -3.02 4.64 -11.01
C GLN A 66 -4.29 4.53 -11.85
N PRO A 67 -5.08 5.61 -11.98
CA PRO A 67 -6.14 5.68 -12.97
C PRO A 67 -5.59 5.63 -14.40
N PRO A 68 -6.38 5.22 -15.40
CA PRO A 68 -5.96 5.26 -16.81
C PRO A 68 -5.72 6.69 -17.31
N VAL A 69 -6.43 7.66 -16.73
CA VAL A 69 -6.33 9.08 -17.05
C VAL A 69 -6.16 9.86 -15.74
N GLY A 70 -5.05 10.58 -15.61
CA GLY A 70 -4.71 11.36 -14.42
C GLY A 70 -3.47 10.85 -13.67
N SER A 71 -3.23 11.42 -12.49
CA SER A 71 -2.09 11.07 -11.64
C SER A 71 -2.40 9.91 -10.71
N ALA A 72 -1.38 9.14 -10.32
CA ALA A 72 -1.51 8.12 -9.29
C ALA A 72 -1.91 8.73 -7.94
N VAL A 73 -2.82 8.06 -7.24
CA VAL A 73 -3.21 8.39 -5.87
C VAL A 73 -2.57 7.37 -4.96
N SER A 74 -1.87 7.81 -3.93
CA SER A 74 -1.17 6.93 -2.98
C SER A 74 -1.62 7.20 -1.54
N ALA A 75 -1.85 6.12 -0.80
CA ALA A 75 -2.07 6.15 0.64
C ALA A 75 -0.87 5.48 1.34
N GLY A 76 -0.26 6.22 2.26
CA GLY A 76 0.80 5.70 3.13
C GLY A 76 0.21 5.14 4.41
N TYR A 77 0.60 3.92 4.76
CA TYR A 77 0.29 3.28 6.03
C TYR A 77 1.58 3.15 6.85
N THR A 78 1.56 3.69 8.06
CA THR A 78 2.67 3.55 9.01
C THR A 78 2.11 2.78 10.21
N PRO A 79 2.46 1.49 10.36
CA PRO A 79 2.02 0.72 11.52
C PRO A 79 2.60 1.32 12.79
N GLU A 80 1.76 1.44 13.82
CA GLU A 80 2.14 2.02 15.11
C GLU A 80 3.01 1.08 15.94
N ASP A 81 2.86 -0.23 15.70
CA ASP A 81 3.55 -1.29 16.42
C ASP A 81 4.40 -2.11 15.45
N ASP A 82 5.72 -2.11 15.65
CA ASP A 82 6.63 -2.92 14.85
C ASP A 82 6.38 -4.43 15.03
N ALA A 83 5.73 -4.83 16.13
CA ALA A 83 5.39 -6.23 16.43
C ALA A 83 4.10 -6.69 15.74
N ASP A 84 3.10 -5.81 15.58
CA ASP A 84 1.81 -6.11 14.96
C ASP A 84 1.56 -5.19 13.75
N LEU A 85 2.15 -5.60 12.62
CA LEU A 85 2.06 -4.87 11.35
C LEU A 85 0.85 -5.33 10.53
N ARG A 86 -0.16 -5.94 11.18
CA ARG A 86 -1.33 -6.45 10.49
C ARG A 86 -2.31 -5.32 10.27
N ILE A 87 -2.82 -5.23 9.05
CA ILE A 87 -3.92 -4.33 8.76
C ILE A 87 -5.20 -5.11 9.01
N GLY A 88 -6.03 -4.66 9.98
CA GLY A 88 -7.32 -5.30 10.25
C GLY A 88 -8.22 -5.30 9.01
N GLU A 89 -9.13 -6.27 8.87
CA GLU A 89 -10.01 -6.39 7.68
C GLU A 89 -10.85 -5.12 7.46
N ASP A 90 -11.33 -4.49 8.54
CA ASP A 90 -12.05 -3.22 8.48
C ASP A 90 -11.15 -2.08 7.95
N GLU A 91 -9.90 -2.01 8.41
CA GLU A 91 -8.95 -0.99 7.97
C GLU A 91 -8.50 -1.23 6.53
N GLN A 92 -8.33 -2.49 6.13
CA GLN A 92 -8.09 -2.86 4.73
C GLN A 92 -9.24 -2.37 3.84
N THR A 93 -10.47 -2.51 4.31
CA THR A 93 -11.67 -2.08 3.60
C THR A 93 -11.77 -0.57 3.50
N ASP A 94 -11.51 0.14 4.59
CA ASP A 94 -11.54 1.61 4.61
C ASP A 94 -10.47 2.21 3.68
N LEU A 95 -9.24 1.66 3.75
CA LEU A 95 -8.14 2.02 2.85
C LEU A 95 -8.52 1.78 1.38
N ALA A 96 -9.08 0.61 1.08
CA ALA A 96 -9.50 0.27 -0.28
C ALA A 96 -10.58 1.23 -0.81
N GLN A 97 -11.59 1.52 0.00
CA GLN A 97 -12.68 2.43 -0.36
C GLN A 97 -12.20 3.87 -0.52
N GLY A 98 -11.40 4.38 0.42
CA GLY A 98 -10.85 5.73 0.37
C GLY A 98 -9.94 5.93 -0.85
N LEU A 99 -9.12 4.94 -1.16
CA LEU A 99 -8.24 4.97 -2.32
C LEU A 99 -9.04 4.86 -3.63
N ALA A 100 -10.04 3.98 -3.70
CA ALA A 100 -10.91 3.86 -4.86
C ALA A 100 -11.72 5.13 -5.12
N ALA A 101 -12.32 5.71 -4.08
CA ALA A 101 -13.05 6.96 -4.19
C ALA A 101 -12.17 8.11 -4.69
N SER A 102 -10.95 8.21 -4.15
CA SER A 102 -9.97 9.23 -4.55
C SER A 102 -9.49 9.01 -5.99
N ALA A 103 -9.21 7.78 -6.39
CA ALA A 103 -8.81 7.43 -7.76
C ALA A 103 -9.93 7.72 -8.77
N ALA A 104 -11.17 7.36 -8.45
CA ALA A 104 -12.33 7.65 -9.28
C ALA A 104 -12.56 9.17 -9.41
N LEU A 105 -12.40 9.92 -8.32
CA LEU A 105 -12.47 11.38 -8.35
C LEU A 105 -11.34 11.98 -9.19
N GLN A 106 -10.13 11.44 -9.10
CA GLN A 106 -8.96 11.89 -9.88
C GLN A 106 -9.15 11.68 -11.39
N MET A 107 -9.71 10.53 -11.79
CA MET A 107 -10.09 10.26 -13.19
C MET A 107 -11.17 11.24 -13.66
N LYS A 108 -12.23 11.43 -12.87
CA LYS A 108 -13.31 12.37 -13.21
C LYS A 108 -12.80 13.79 -13.39
N GLN A 109 -11.92 14.24 -12.49
CA GLN A 109 -11.26 15.54 -12.62
C GLN A 109 -10.39 15.60 -13.86
N ALA A 110 -9.55 14.59 -14.13
CA ALA A 110 -8.69 14.59 -15.31
C ALA A 110 -9.51 14.63 -16.62
N MET A 111 -10.57 13.83 -16.72
CA MET A 111 -11.49 13.83 -17.87
C MET A 111 -12.25 15.16 -18.03
N GLY A 112 -12.63 15.80 -16.92
CA GLY A 112 -13.28 17.12 -16.93
C GLY A 112 -12.30 18.28 -17.19
N THR A 113 -11.04 18.13 -16.80
CA THR A 113 -9.98 19.13 -17.04
C THR A 113 -9.46 19.04 -18.47
N ASP A 114 -9.59 17.90 -19.15
CA ASP A 114 -9.44 17.78 -20.61
C ASP A 114 -10.42 18.71 -21.39
N HIS A 115 -11.51 19.15 -20.75
CA HIS A 115 -12.42 20.17 -21.29
C HIS A 115 -12.14 21.60 -20.81
N SER A 116 -11.10 21.81 -20.00
CA SER A 116 -10.61 23.15 -19.68
C SER A 116 -9.38 23.42 -20.54
N PRO A 117 -9.49 24.19 -21.64
CA PRO A 117 -8.30 24.75 -22.26
C PRO A 117 -7.66 25.58 -21.17
N THR A 118 -6.48 25.19 -20.70
CA THR A 118 -5.60 26.12 -20.01
C THR A 118 -5.23 27.17 -21.06
N ALA A 119 -6.08 28.19 -21.12
CA ALA A 119 -5.93 29.37 -21.92
C ALA A 119 -4.75 30.19 -21.36
N GLN A 120 -3.88 30.57 -22.29
CA GLN A 120 -3.12 31.83 -22.41
C GLN A 120 -2.12 32.15 -21.30
#